data_AF-A0A061FJG3-F1
#
_entry.id   AF-A0A061FJG3-F1
#
_cell.length_a   1.000
_cell.length_b   1.000
_cell.length_c   1.000
_cell.angle_alpha   90.00
_cell.angle_beta   90.00
_cell.angle_gamma   90.00
#
_symmetry.space_group_name_H-M   'P 1'
#
loop_
_entity.id
_entity.type
_entity.pdbx_description
1 polymer ?
#
loop_
_entity_poly.entity_id
_entity_poly.type
_entity_poly.pdbx_seq_one_letter_code
_entity_poly.pdbx_strand_id
1 'polypeptide(L)'
;MEDYSGCSPCCVAGAVFLIGFAKDIGHKAGDSLDKSTKPRAVAVFVTGFWILDVANNMLQGPCRALLADLSANNHKRMRVANGWFSFFMAVGNVLGYAAGSYSNLHKIFPFTVTTACDVYCANLKTCFIIDILFLLLVTITAISCVKETPLSKEVMKQEEEKASTPLVGELLTAFKTLKKPMWILLLVTCLNWIAWFPFLLYDTDWMGREIYGGHVDGNDNQQKLYDNGVRAGALGLMINSIVLGFASLGLENIGRLVGGVKNLWGGVNFILAACLASTVWITKVVEAWRDTHGLLAPPSNIKGSALAVFGLLGIPLSVTFSIPFALASIYCSASGGGQGLALGVLNMAIVIPQMFISVVSGPLDEAFGGGNLPAFVLGSIVAAISAVLAIVALPNPPKQVSLNPAMAGGH
;
A
#
# COMPACT_ATOMS: atom_id res chain seq x y z
N MET A 1 13.44 -9.11 22.24
CA MET A 1 12.47 -9.10 21.12
C MET A 1 11.06 -9.49 21.59
N GLU A 2 10.91 -10.32 22.64
CA GLU A 2 9.61 -10.58 23.30
C GLU A 2 8.85 -9.31 23.73
N ASP A 3 9.53 -8.26 24.21
CA ASP A 3 8.88 -7.00 24.60
C ASP A 3 8.40 -6.13 23.41
N TYR A 4 8.88 -6.37 22.18
CA TYR A 4 8.51 -5.57 21.01
C TYR A 4 7.45 -6.24 20.13
N SER A 5 7.35 -7.57 20.15
CA SER A 5 6.36 -8.32 19.35
C SER A 5 4.90 -8.06 19.79
N GLY A 6 4.67 -7.75 21.06
CA GLY A 6 3.34 -7.35 21.56
C GLY A 6 3.01 -5.86 21.39
N CYS A 7 4.03 -5.01 21.26
CA CYS A 7 3.84 -3.55 21.21
C CYS A 7 3.15 -3.11 19.90
N SER A 8 3.63 -3.63 18.75
CA SER A 8 3.14 -3.17 17.44
C SER A 8 1.68 -3.54 17.15
N PRO A 9 1.19 -4.78 17.40
CA PRO A 9 -0.23 -5.11 17.25
C PRO A 9 -1.12 -4.32 18.21
N CYS A 10 -0.66 -4.04 19.44
CA CYS A 10 -1.36 -3.19 20.39
C CYS A 10 -1.45 -1.74 19.89
N CYS A 11 -0.39 -1.20 19.29
CA CYS A 11 -0.39 0.12 18.66
C CYS A 11 -1.38 0.19 17.50
N VAL A 12 -1.42 -0.82 16.61
CA VAL A 12 -2.41 -0.89 15.53
C VAL A 12 -3.83 -0.92 16.10
N ALA A 13 -4.09 -1.78 17.09
CA ALA A 13 -5.41 -1.87 17.71
C ALA A 13 -5.85 -0.55 18.36
N GLY A 14 -4.94 0.10 19.08
CA GLY A 14 -5.20 1.42 19.66
C GLY A 14 -5.47 2.49 18.60
N ALA A 15 -4.69 2.50 17.51
CA ALA A 15 -4.84 3.44 16.41
C ALA A 15 -6.19 3.28 15.71
N VAL A 16 -6.53 2.05 15.33
CA VAL A 16 -7.77 1.67 14.67
C VAL A 16 -8.99 1.99 15.56
N PHE A 17 -8.87 1.78 16.88
CA PHE A 17 -9.88 2.21 17.84
C PHE A 17 -10.08 3.73 17.84
N LEU A 18 -9.00 4.51 17.90
CA LEU A 18 -9.09 5.97 17.85
C LEU A 18 -9.75 6.47 16.56
N ILE A 19 -9.38 5.88 15.41
CA ILE A 19 -9.95 6.21 14.10
C ILE A 19 -11.45 5.88 14.07
N GLY A 20 -11.84 4.67 14.45
CA GLY A 20 -13.23 4.23 14.41
C GLY A 20 -14.15 5.02 15.36
N PHE A 21 -13.68 5.30 16.57
CA PHE A 21 -14.46 6.00 17.60
C PHE A 21 -14.23 7.52 17.62
N ALA A 22 -13.51 8.09 16.65
CA ALA A 22 -13.18 9.51 16.59
C ALA A 22 -14.40 10.43 16.75
N LYS A 23 -15.52 10.11 16.08
CA LYS A 23 -16.76 10.90 16.19
C LYS A 23 -17.37 10.86 17.60
N ASP A 24 -17.40 9.70 18.27
CA ASP A 24 -17.95 9.63 19.64
C ASP A 24 -17.04 10.30 20.65
N ILE A 25 -15.72 10.09 20.51
CA ILE A 25 -14.73 10.71 21.39
C ILE A 25 -14.77 12.22 21.22
N GLY A 26 -14.86 12.72 19.98
CA GLY A 26 -15.05 14.14 19.71
C GLY A 26 -16.35 14.70 20.28
N HIS A 27 -17.46 13.97 20.16
CA HIS A 27 -18.75 14.38 20.74
C HIS A 27 -18.72 14.42 22.27
N LYS A 28 -18.20 13.39 22.94
CA LYS A 28 -17.94 13.41 24.39
C LYS A 28 -16.93 14.50 24.78
N ALA A 29 -16.00 14.73 23.88
CA ALA A 29 -15.08 15.86 23.76
C ALA A 29 -15.76 17.22 23.92
N GLY A 30 -17.02 17.34 23.46
CA GLY A 30 -17.81 18.56 23.36
C GLY A 30 -17.96 19.11 21.93
N ASP A 31 -17.72 18.30 20.89
CA ASP A 31 -18.13 18.63 19.53
C ASP A 31 -19.66 18.63 19.41
N SER A 32 -20.21 19.72 18.86
CA SER A 32 -21.63 19.85 18.55
C SER A 32 -22.01 18.97 17.36
N LEU A 33 -23.19 18.36 17.42
CA LEU A 33 -23.73 17.54 16.34
C LEU A 33 -24.20 18.40 15.14
N ASP A 34 -24.63 19.63 15.43
CA ASP A 34 -25.23 20.55 14.45
C ASP A 34 -24.20 21.31 13.61
N LYS A 35 -22.92 21.29 14.03
CA LYS A 35 -21.83 21.92 13.29
C LYS A 35 -21.24 20.95 12.26
N SER A 36 -21.01 21.49 11.05
CA SER A 36 -20.30 20.78 9.98
C SER A 36 -18.88 20.41 10.42
N THR A 37 -18.17 21.33 11.07
CA THR A 37 -16.81 21.10 11.58
C THR A 37 -16.81 20.48 12.98
N LYS A 38 -16.04 19.39 13.13
CA LYS A 38 -15.89 18.62 14.38
C LYS A 38 -14.41 18.54 14.76
N PRO A 39 -13.82 19.64 15.28
CA PRO A 39 -12.36 19.75 15.42
C PRO A 39 -11.76 18.71 16.37
N ARG A 40 -12.48 18.33 17.43
CA ARG A 40 -11.97 17.34 18.39
C ARG A 40 -11.99 15.94 17.78
N ALA A 41 -13.05 15.58 17.05
CA ALA A 41 -13.11 14.33 16.30
C ALA A 41 -11.99 14.26 15.24
N VAL A 42 -11.73 15.36 14.51
CA VAL A 42 -10.64 15.44 13.54
C VAL A 42 -9.28 15.25 14.21
N ALA A 43 -9.03 15.90 15.35
CA ALA A 43 -7.77 15.75 16.08
C ALA A 43 -7.53 14.29 16.52
N VAL A 44 -8.57 13.61 17.03
CA VAL A 44 -8.50 12.19 17.42
C VAL A 44 -8.25 11.30 16.21
N PHE A 45 -8.96 11.52 15.11
CA PHE A 45 -8.79 10.77 13.87
C PHE A 45 -7.37 10.91 13.32
N VAL A 46 -6.84 12.14 13.23
CA VAL A 46 -5.48 12.40 12.73
C VAL A 46 -4.43 11.76 13.63
N THR A 47 -4.60 11.85 14.95
CA THR A 47 -3.70 11.20 15.90
C THR A 47 -3.70 9.68 15.73
N GLY A 48 -4.89 9.07 15.62
CA GLY A 48 -5.02 7.65 15.35
C GLY A 48 -4.38 7.26 14.01
N PHE A 49 -4.60 8.03 12.96
CA PHE A 49 -4.00 7.81 11.64
C PHE A 49 -2.46 7.84 11.70
N TRP A 50 -1.87 8.80 12.42
CA TRP A 50 -0.41 8.85 12.60
C TRP A 50 0.13 7.65 13.36
N ILE A 51 -0.54 7.22 14.44
CA ILE A 51 -0.15 6.03 15.18
C ILE A 51 -0.24 4.79 14.28
N LEU A 52 -1.29 4.70 13.45
CA LEU A 52 -1.47 3.59 12.51
C LEU A 52 -0.34 3.52 11.49
N ASP A 53 0.04 4.66 10.90
CA ASP A 53 1.15 4.73 9.95
C ASP A 53 2.48 4.31 10.58
N VAL A 54 2.77 4.78 11.80
CA VAL A 54 3.97 4.37 12.53
C VAL A 54 3.93 2.86 12.84
N ALA A 55 2.82 2.36 13.36
CA ALA A 55 2.66 0.96 13.73
C ALA A 55 2.77 0.02 12.52
N ASN A 56 2.18 0.40 11.38
CA ASN A 56 2.27 -0.36 10.13
C ASN A 56 3.73 -0.43 9.64
N ASN A 57 4.46 0.68 9.67
CA ASN A 57 5.87 0.69 9.30
C ASN A 57 6.73 -0.16 10.27
N MET A 58 6.42 -0.11 11.57
CA MET A 58 7.06 -0.93 12.60
C MET A 58 6.76 -2.43 12.47
N LEU A 59 5.64 -2.82 11.83
CA LEU A 59 5.35 -4.22 11.50
C LEU A 59 6.03 -4.65 10.20
N GLN A 60 5.87 -3.87 9.13
CA GLN A 60 6.31 -4.28 7.80
C GLN A 60 7.83 -4.44 7.68
N GLY A 61 8.62 -3.53 8.28
CA GLY A 61 10.07 -3.55 8.20
C GLY A 61 10.68 -4.82 8.82
N PRO A 62 10.48 -5.06 10.13
CA PRO A 62 10.98 -6.25 10.81
C PRO A 62 10.47 -7.57 10.21
N CYS A 63 9.19 -7.65 9.82
CA CYS A 63 8.68 -8.87 9.18
C CYS A 63 9.39 -9.18 7.86
N ARG A 64 9.69 -8.16 7.03
CA ARG A 64 10.45 -8.35 5.79
C ARG A 64 11.91 -8.72 6.06
N ALA A 65 12.53 -8.15 7.10
CA ALA A 65 13.87 -8.55 7.53
C ALA A 65 13.89 -10.01 8.02
N LEU A 66 12.92 -10.43 8.83
CA LEU A 66 12.79 -11.82 9.28
C LEU A 66 12.65 -12.80 8.10
N LEU A 67 11.79 -12.48 7.11
CA LEU A 67 11.66 -13.29 5.90
C LEU A 67 12.96 -13.39 5.11
N ALA A 68 13.75 -12.32 5.15
CA ALA A 68 15.03 -12.26 4.47
C ALA A 68 16.10 -13.11 5.19
N ASP A 69 16.11 -13.08 6.52
CA ASP A 69 16.98 -13.94 7.34
C ASP A 69 16.62 -15.42 7.18
N LEU A 70 15.32 -15.76 7.23
CA LEU A 70 14.83 -17.12 6.97
C LEU A 70 15.18 -17.62 5.55
N SER A 71 15.44 -16.71 4.62
CA SER A 71 15.83 -17.07 3.26
C SER A 71 17.30 -17.45 3.13
N ALA A 72 18.12 -17.25 4.17
CA ALA A 72 19.53 -17.66 4.25
C ALA A 72 20.35 -17.27 2.99
N ASN A 73 20.21 -16.00 2.56
CA ASN A 73 20.84 -15.45 1.35
C ASN A 73 20.49 -16.16 0.03
N ASN A 74 19.50 -17.05 0.02
CA ASN A 74 19.02 -17.68 -1.20
C ASN A 74 18.08 -16.73 -1.95
N HIS A 75 18.56 -16.18 -3.07
CA HIS A 75 17.81 -15.22 -3.88
C HIS A 75 16.45 -15.75 -4.36
N LYS A 76 16.33 -17.05 -4.65
CA LYS A 76 15.04 -17.66 -5.03
C LYS A 76 14.08 -17.67 -3.84
N ARG A 77 14.55 -18.11 -2.67
CA ARG A 77 13.74 -18.18 -1.44
C ARG A 77 13.28 -16.79 -1.00
N MET A 78 14.16 -15.78 -1.10
CA MET A 78 13.87 -14.37 -0.87
C MET A 78 12.69 -13.84 -1.70
N ARG A 79 12.69 -14.13 -3.01
CA ARG A 79 11.64 -13.67 -3.93
C ARG A 79 10.33 -14.40 -3.69
N VAL A 80 10.37 -15.70 -3.43
CA VAL A 80 9.18 -16.48 -3.05
C VAL A 80 8.59 -15.99 -1.72
N ALA A 81 9.42 -15.70 -0.72
CA ALA A 81 8.98 -15.18 0.57
C ALA A 81 8.29 -13.81 0.43
N ASN A 82 8.87 -12.88 -0.35
CA ASN A 82 8.23 -11.58 -0.64
C ASN A 82 6.93 -11.73 -1.47
N GLY A 83 6.86 -12.73 -2.35
CA GLY A 83 5.63 -13.07 -3.09
C GLY A 83 4.49 -13.52 -2.16
N TRP A 84 4.79 -14.36 -1.17
CA TRP A 84 3.85 -14.75 -0.11
C TRP A 84 3.46 -13.59 0.80
N PHE A 85 4.42 -12.75 1.18
CA PHE A 85 4.13 -11.53 1.95
C PHE A 85 3.12 -10.64 1.20
N SER A 86 3.35 -10.41 -0.09
CA SER A 86 2.43 -9.61 -0.92
C SER A 86 1.09 -10.31 -1.15
N PHE A 87 1.06 -11.64 -1.21
CA PHE A 87 -0.19 -12.41 -1.28
C PHE A 87 -1.07 -12.17 -0.04
N PHE A 88 -0.50 -12.25 1.17
CA PHE A 88 -1.25 -11.99 2.39
C PHE A 88 -1.66 -10.52 2.54
N MET A 89 -0.85 -9.57 2.06
CA MET A 89 -1.31 -8.18 1.92
C MET A 89 -2.52 -8.07 0.98
N ALA A 90 -2.52 -8.81 -0.12
CA ALA A 90 -3.66 -8.89 -1.05
C ALA A 90 -4.92 -9.41 -0.36
N VAL A 91 -4.79 -10.48 0.45
CA VAL A 91 -5.90 -11.04 1.23
C VAL A 91 -6.46 -9.99 2.20
N GLY A 92 -5.58 -9.29 2.92
CA GLY A 92 -5.98 -8.18 3.80
C GLY A 92 -6.75 -7.09 3.05
N ASN A 93 -6.23 -6.65 1.89
CA ASN A 93 -6.90 -5.66 1.04
C ASN A 93 -8.28 -6.13 0.56
N VAL A 94 -8.40 -7.38 0.09
CA VAL A 94 -9.70 -7.94 -0.32
C VAL A 94 -10.69 -7.92 0.83
N LEU A 95 -10.28 -8.36 2.03
CA LEU A 95 -11.15 -8.36 3.21
C LEU A 95 -11.56 -6.92 3.60
N GLY A 96 -10.62 -5.97 3.57
CA GLY A 96 -10.88 -4.56 3.87
C GLY A 96 -11.86 -3.93 2.87
N TYR A 97 -11.62 -4.08 1.57
CA TYR A 97 -12.51 -3.56 0.53
C TYR A 97 -13.88 -4.24 0.54
N ALA A 98 -13.94 -5.56 0.79
CA ALA A 98 -15.18 -6.29 0.95
C ALA A 98 -16.00 -5.77 2.15
N ALA A 99 -15.35 -5.59 3.31
CA ALA A 99 -15.99 -5.06 4.50
C ALA A 99 -16.49 -3.61 4.29
N GLY A 100 -15.70 -2.76 3.62
CA GLY A 100 -16.10 -1.40 3.26
C GLY A 100 -17.25 -1.33 2.25
N SER A 101 -17.36 -2.32 1.35
CA SER A 101 -18.46 -2.39 0.37
C SER A 101 -19.80 -2.84 0.96
N TYR A 102 -19.79 -3.46 2.15
CA TYR A 102 -20.99 -4.04 2.76
C TYR A 102 -21.72 -3.04 3.66
N SER A 103 -22.94 -2.64 3.28
CA SER A 103 -23.69 -1.56 3.94
C SER A 103 -24.37 -1.94 5.26
N ASN A 104 -24.41 -3.22 5.61
CA ASN A 104 -25.15 -3.74 6.76
C ASN A 104 -24.24 -4.31 7.86
N LEU A 105 -22.95 -3.98 7.84
CA LEU A 105 -21.97 -4.51 8.79
C LEU A 105 -22.29 -4.11 10.23
N HIS A 106 -22.78 -2.88 10.45
CA HIS A 106 -23.23 -2.35 11.75
C HIS A 106 -24.27 -3.22 12.48
N LYS A 107 -24.97 -4.12 11.79
CA LYS A 107 -25.93 -5.05 12.41
C LYS A 107 -25.26 -6.14 13.24
N ILE A 108 -23.98 -6.45 13.00
CA ILE A 108 -23.21 -7.42 13.79
C ILE A 108 -22.98 -6.89 15.21
N PHE A 109 -22.69 -5.59 15.32
CA PHE A 109 -22.47 -4.90 16.58
C PHE A 109 -23.41 -3.68 16.69
N PRO A 110 -24.68 -3.87 17.11
CA PRO A 110 -25.68 -2.81 17.14
C PRO A 110 -25.30 -1.59 18.00
N PHE A 111 -24.43 -1.79 19.00
CA PHE A 111 -23.92 -0.73 19.86
C PHE A 111 -23.04 0.31 19.13
N THR A 112 -22.63 0.05 17.89
CA THR A 112 -21.79 0.96 17.10
C THR A 112 -22.54 2.17 16.58
N VAL A 113 -23.87 2.08 16.47
CA VAL A 113 -24.76 3.20 16.12
C VAL A 113 -24.97 4.05 17.37
N THR A 114 -24.64 5.32 17.30
CA THR A 114 -24.75 6.26 18.43
C THR A 114 -25.36 7.58 17.95
N THR A 115 -25.76 8.45 18.88
CA THR A 115 -26.28 9.78 18.54
C THR A 115 -25.30 10.62 17.71
N ALA A 116 -23.99 10.36 17.83
CA ALA A 116 -22.94 11.06 17.10
C ALA A 116 -22.50 10.37 15.79
N CYS A 117 -22.93 9.13 15.56
CA CYS A 117 -22.42 8.27 14.51
C CYS A 117 -23.58 7.56 13.80
N ASP A 118 -23.82 8.00 12.57
CA ASP A 118 -24.79 7.45 11.65
C ASP A 118 -24.39 6.05 11.14
N VAL A 119 -25.24 5.45 10.31
CA VAL A 119 -25.07 4.09 9.78
C VAL A 119 -23.73 3.92 9.04
N TYR A 120 -23.29 4.93 8.29
CA TYR A 120 -22.02 4.90 7.57
C TYR A 120 -20.84 4.83 8.53
N CYS A 121 -20.82 5.72 9.52
CA CYS A 121 -19.80 5.70 10.58
C CYS A 121 -19.86 4.38 11.39
N ALA A 122 -21.04 3.85 11.68
CA ALA A 122 -21.21 2.61 12.43
C ALA A 122 -20.70 1.37 11.68
N ASN A 123 -20.86 1.33 10.35
CA ASN A 123 -20.25 0.30 9.50
C ASN A 123 -18.72 0.34 9.60
N LEU A 124 -18.10 1.53 9.54
CA LEU A 124 -16.65 1.69 9.69
C LEU A 124 -16.17 1.24 11.07
N LYS A 125 -16.86 1.62 12.15
CA LYS A 125 -16.54 1.13 13.51
C LYS A 125 -16.57 -0.38 13.60
N THR A 126 -17.62 -0.99 13.04
CA THR A 126 -17.78 -2.46 13.09
C THR A 126 -16.66 -3.14 12.30
N CYS A 127 -16.28 -2.59 11.15
CA CYS A 127 -15.14 -3.07 10.37
C CYS A 127 -13.84 -3.03 11.20
N PHE A 128 -13.57 -1.92 11.89
CA PHE A 128 -12.40 -1.76 12.74
C PHE A 128 -12.41 -2.67 13.98
N ILE A 129 -13.58 -2.97 14.56
CA ILE A 129 -13.69 -3.96 15.64
C ILE A 129 -13.35 -5.36 15.11
N ILE A 130 -13.87 -5.73 13.94
CA ILE A 130 -13.56 -7.02 13.30
C ILE A 130 -12.06 -7.12 13.02
N ASP A 131 -11.45 -6.05 12.52
CA ASP A 131 -10.00 -5.97 12.27
C ASP A 131 -9.19 -6.18 13.56
N ILE A 132 -9.54 -5.49 14.65
CA ILE A 132 -8.88 -5.68 15.96
C ILE A 132 -8.99 -7.14 16.44
N LEU A 133 -10.19 -7.74 16.36
CA LEU A 133 -10.40 -9.13 16.78
C LEU A 133 -9.59 -10.11 15.92
N PHE A 134 -9.53 -9.87 14.62
CA PHE A 134 -8.74 -10.68 13.70
C PHE A 134 -7.24 -10.53 13.95
N LEU A 135 -6.75 -9.31 14.14
CA LEU A 135 -5.36 -9.02 14.48
C LEU A 135 -4.95 -9.72 15.79
N LEU A 136 -5.78 -9.65 16.83
CA LEU A 136 -5.54 -10.34 18.10
C LEU A 136 -5.46 -11.85 17.90
N LEU A 137 -6.41 -12.44 17.17
CA LEU A 137 -6.42 -13.88 16.89
C LEU A 137 -5.15 -14.32 16.15
N VAL A 138 -4.77 -13.61 15.09
CA VAL A 138 -3.57 -13.91 14.30
C VAL A 138 -2.31 -13.73 15.14
N THR A 139 -2.23 -12.67 15.95
CA THR A 139 -1.07 -12.41 16.83
C THR A 139 -0.93 -13.49 17.89
N ILE A 140 -2.02 -13.85 18.58
CA ILE A 140 -2.02 -14.93 19.58
C ILE A 140 -1.59 -16.24 18.94
N THR A 141 -2.11 -16.56 17.76
CA THR A 141 -1.74 -17.77 17.02
C THR A 141 -0.26 -17.77 16.65
N ALA A 142 0.25 -16.65 16.14
CA ALA A 142 1.66 -16.51 15.78
C ALA A 142 2.58 -16.71 16.99
N ILE A 143 2.31 -16.01 18.10
CA ILE A 143 3.11 -16.10 19.33
C ILE A 143 3.04 -17.51 19.94
N SER A 144 1.89 -18.19 19.83
CA SER A 144 1.71 -19.54 20.39
C SER A 144 2.31 -20.65 19.53
N CYS A 145 2.33 -20.48 18.21
CA CYS A 145 2.77 -21.53 17.27
C CYS A 145 4.22 -21.36 16.79
N VAL A 146 4.76 -20.14 16.77
CA VAL A 146 6.11 -19.87 16.26
C VAL A 146 7.09 -19.92 17.43
N LYS A 147 8.04 -20.86 17.36
CA LYS A 147 9.17 -20.91 18.30
C LYS A 147 10.25 -19.96 17.80
N GLU A 148 10.60 -18.95 18.60
CA GLU A 148 11.75 -18.08 18.33
C GLU A 148 12.98 -18.54 19.12
N THR A 149 14.15 -18.37 18.52
CA THR A 149 15.42 -18.49 19.23
C THR A 149 15.74 -17.14 19.86
N PRO A 150 15.74 -17.01 21.20
CA PRO A 150 16.00 -15.73 21.83
C PRO A 150 17.41 -15.24 21.48
N LEU A 151 17.53 -13.95 21.18
CA LEU A 151 18.81 -13.30 20.90
C LEU A 151 19.72 -13.45 22.14
N SER A 152 20.98 -13.87 21.94
CA SER A 152 21.93 -13.98 23.05
C SER A 152 22.10 -12.64 23.75
N LYS A 153 22.13 -12.65 25.08
CA LYS A 153 22.33 -11.44 25.92
C LYS A 153 23.62 -10.70 25.57
N GLU A 154 24.61 -11.40 25.04
CA GLU A 154 25.90 -10.81 24.61
C GLU A 154 25.75 -9.96 23.35
N VAL A 155 24.90 -10.40 22.40
CA VAL A 155 24.58 -9.64 21.18
C VAL A 155 23.71 -8.42 21.53
N MET A 156 22.74 -8.58 22.44
CA MET A 156 21.91 -7.47 22.93
C MET A 156 22.74 -6.35 23.56
N LYS A 157 23.73 -6.68 24.40
CA LYS A 157 24.63 -5.69 25.00
C LYS A 157 25.47 -4.94 23.97
N GLN A 158 25.98 -5.64 22.94
CA GLN A 158 26.75 -5.01 21.88
C GLN A 158 25.91 -4.08 20.99
N GLU A 159 24.62 -4.39 20.80
CA GLU A 159 23.69 -3.53 20.06
C GLU A 159 23.25 -2.31 20.89
N GLU A 160 22.99 -2.47 22.20
CA GLU A 160 22.69 -1.34 23.10
C GLU A 160 23.83 -0.33 23.21
N GLU A 161 25.09 -0.81 23.21
CA GLU A 161 26.27 0.09 23.19
C GLU A 161 26.40 0.84 21.86
N LYS A 162 26.00 0.25 20.72
CA LYS A 162 25.96 0.91 19.39
C LYS A 162 24.78 1.87 19.22
N ALA A 163 23.65 1.62 19.89
CA ALA A 163 22.43 2.43 19.82
C ALA A 163 22.58 3.84 20.43
N SER A 164 23.75 4.18 20.95
CA SER A 164 24.11 5.52 21.42
C SER A 164 24.40 6.52 20.28
N THR A 165 24.44 6.07 19.02
CA THR A 165 24.46 6.99 17.87
C THR A 165 23.04 7.46 17.50
N PRO A 166 22.84 8.74 17.14
CA PRO A 166 21.52 9.21 16.74
C PRO A 166 21.05 8.45 15.50
N LEU A 167 19.83 7.91 15.53
CA LEU A 167 19.17 7.19 14.42
C LEU A 167 19.29 7.92 13.06
N VAL A 168 19.22 9.25 13.08
CA VAL A 168 19.39 10.10 11.89
C VAL A 168 20.83 10.04 11.36
N GLY A 169 21.83 9.99 12.23
CA GLY A 169 23.24 9.83 11.88
C GLY A 169 23.51 8.47 11.24
N GLU A 170 22.90 7.40 11.74
CA GLU A 170 22.98 6.07 11.13
C GLU A 170 22.33 6.03 9.76
N LEU A 171 21.13 6.59 9.60
CA LEU A 171 20.45 6.70 8.29
C LEU A 171 21.28 7.51 7.28
N LEU A 172 21.80 8.67 7.67
CA LEU A 172 22.64 9.49 6.80
C LEU A 172 23.94 8.77 6.40
N THR A 173 24.52 8.00 7.31
CA THR A 173 25.69 7.16 7.02
C THR A 173 25.32 6.00 6.09
N ALA A 174 24.14 5.40 6.27
CA ALA A 174 23.60 4.39 5.37
C ALA A 174 23.48 4.91 3.94
N PHE A 175 22.86 6.08 3.77
CA PHE A 175 22.74 6.73 2.46
C PHE A 175 24.10 6.97 1.79
N LYS A 176 25.11 7.41 2.55
CA LYS A 176 26.47 7.64 2.04
C LYS A 176 27.22 6.37 1.67
N THR A 177 26.87 5.23 2.28
CA THR A 177 27.56 3.94 2.06
C THR A 177 26.87 3.06 1.01
N LEU A 178 25.77 3.52 0.43
CA LEU A 178 25.04 2.77 -0.60
C LEU A 178 25.86 2.59 -1.87
N LYS A 179 25.95 1.33 -2.32
CA LYS A 179 26.54 0.98 -3.62
C LYS A 179 25.63 1.41 -4.77
N LYS A 180 26.23 1.59 -5.95
CA LYS A 180 25.54 1.97 -7.20
C LYS A 180 24.24 1.16 -7.50
N PRO A 181 24.18 -0.17 -7.33
CA PRO A 181 22.95 -0.93 -7.54
C PRO A 181 21.76 -0.48 -6.68
N MET A 182 22.03 -0.10 -5.42
CA MET A 182 21.00 0.36 -4.50
C MET A 182 20.49 1.75 -4.90
N TRP A 183 21.36 2.67 -5.31
CA TRP A 183 20.94 3.98 -5.80
C TRP A 183 20.01 3.91 -7.01
N ILE A 184 20.32 3.01 -7.96
CA ILE A 184 19.46 2.79 -9.13
C ILE A 184 18.11 2.19 -8.69
N LEU A 185 18.12 1.24 -7.76
CA LEU A 185 16.91 0.66 -7.20
C LEU A 185 16.03 1.72 -6.53
N LEU A 186 16.61 2.60 -5.71
CA LEU A 186 15.89 3.69 -5.06
C LEU A 186 15.29 4.66 -6.07
N LEU A 187 16.02 5.00 -7.14
CA LEU A 187 15.53 5.88 -8.19
C LEU A 187 14.35 5.26 -8.96
N VAL A 188 14.46 3.99 -9.37
CA VAL A 188 13.37 3.27 -10.05
C VAL A 188 12.15 3.16 -9.14
N THR A 189 12.36 2.86 -7.86
CA THR A 189 11.29 2.79 -6.84
C THR A 189 10.61 4.14 -6.67
N CYS A 190 11.39 5.22 -6.55
CA CYS A 190 10.90 6.59 -6.42
C CYS A 190 10.00 6.97 -7.61
N LEU A 191 10.48 6.79 -8.84
CA LEU A 191 9.69 7.06 -10.04
C LEU A 191 8.43 6.17 -10.12
N ASN A 192 8.55 4.90 -9.77
CA ASN A 192 7.42 3.97 -9.74
C ASN A 192 6.32 4.46 -8.78
N TRP A 193 6.69 4.97 -7.60
CA TRP A 193 5.72 5.49 -6.64
C TRP A 193 5.15 6.85 -7.03
N ILE A 194 5.92 7.74 -7.68
CA ILE A 194 5.39 8.95 -8.32
C ILE A 194 4.29 8.58 -9.33
N ALA A 195 4.45 7.46 -10.05
CA ALA A 195 3.43 6.98 -10.98
C ALA A 195 2.16 6.42 -10.31
N TRP A 196 2.32 5.73 -9.16
CA TRP A 196 1.22 5.09 -8.45
C TRP A 196 0.37 6.07 -7.63
N PHE A 197 0.99 7.04 -6.96
CA PHE A 197 0.29 7.88 -5.99
C PHE A 197 -0.91 8.65 -6.56
N PRO A 198 -0.87 9.22 -7.78
CA PRO A 198 -2.05 9.83 -8.38
C PRO A 198 -3.24 8.87 -8.38
N PHE A 199 -3.05 7.66 -8.90
CA PHE A 199 -4.10 6.65 -8.94
C PHE A 199 -4.56 6.24 -7.54
N LEU A 200 -3.64 5.96 -6.62
CA LEU A 200 -4.00 5.54 -5.26
C LEU A 200 -4.76 6.60 -4.46
N LEU A 201 -4.55 7.89 -4.77
CA LEU A 201 -5.24 8.99 -4.10
C LEU A 201 -6.61 9.28 -4.71
N TYR A 202 -6.76 9.09 -6.02
CA TYR A 202 -7.90 9.61 -6.78
C TYR A 202 -8.68 8.56 -7.58
N ASP A 203 -8.37 7.27 -7.48
CA ASP A 203 -9.04 6.22 -8.27
C ASP A 203 -10.55 6.10 -8.00
N THR A 204 -10.96 6.13 -6.74
CA THR A 204 -12.36 6.06 -6.32
C THR A 204 -13.09 7.38 -6.57
N ASP A 205 -12.41 8.51 -6.43
CA ASP A 205 -12.93 9.82 -6.86
C ASP A 205 -13.13 9.83 -8.38
N TRP A 206 -12.16 9.33 -9.15
CA TRP A 206 -12.26 9.17 -10.60
C TRP A 206 -13.48 8.33 -11.02
N MET A 207 -13.75 7.25 -10.28
CA MET A 207 -14.93 6.44 -10.52
C MET A 207 -16.23 7.18 -10.16
N GLY A 208 -16.23 7.96 -9.08
CA GLY A 208 -17.37 8.77 -8.63
C GLY A 208 -17.70 9.95 -9.55
N ARG A 209 -16.69 10.74 -9.88
CA ARG A 209 -16.79 12.02 -10.55
C ARG A 209 -16.76 11.88 -12.06
N GLU A 210 -15.74 11.27 -12.64
CA GLU A 210 -15.57 11.16 -14.08
C GLU A 210 -16.45 10.06 -14.67
N ILE A 211 -16.40 8.86 -14.10
CA ILE A 211 -17.11 7.70 -14.64
C ILE A 211 -18.62 7.78 -14.36
N TYR A 212 -19.01 8.08 -13.12
CA TYR A 212 -20.43 8.18 -12.75
C TYR A 212 -21.02 9.59 -12.94
N GLY A 213 -20.19 10.63 -13.12
CA GLY A 213 -20.68 12.01 -13.28
C GLY A 213 -21.17 12.65 -11.98
N GLY A 214 -20.90 12.03 -10.85
CA GLY A 214 -21.35 12.49 -9.54
C GLY A 214 -20.53 13.66 -9.01
N HIS A 215 -21.12 14.42 -8.08
CA HIS A 215 -20.44 15.49 -7.37
C HIS A 215 -20.82 15.47 -5.90
N VAL A 216 -19.82 15.61 -5.03
CA VAL A 216 -19.99 15.65 -3.56
C VAL A 216 -20.85 16.85 -3.15
N ASP A 217 -20.65 18.00 -3.80
CA ASP A 217 -21.39 19.24 -3.52
C ASP A 217 -22.60 19.43 -4.45
N GLY A 218 -23.02 18.37 -5.14
CA GLY A 218 -24.15 18.39 -6.08
C GLY A 218 -25.51 18.23 -5.41
N ASN A 219 -26.56 18.15 -6.23
CA ASN A 219 -27.90 17.78 -5.76
C ASN A 219 -27.97 16.30 -5.30
N ASP A 220 -29.08 15.90 -4.66
CA ASP A 220 -29.28 14.54 -4.15
C ASP A 220 -29.00 13.44 -5.19
N ASN A 221 -29.28 13.70 -6.47
CA ASN A 221 -29.01 12.74 -7.55
C ASN A 221 -27.52 12.65 -7.87
N GLN A 222 -26.81 13.78 -7.92
CA GLN A 222 -25.37 13.85 -8.14
C GLN A 222 -24.58 13.22 -6.99
N GLN A 223 -25.00 13.45 -5.74
CA GLN A 223 -24.38 12.82 -4.58
C GLN A 223 -24.58 11.30 -4.61
N LYS A 224 -25.80 10.84 -4.94
CA LYS A 224 -26.07 9.40 -5.11
C LYS A 224 -25.24 8.77 -6.22
N LEU A 225 -25.05 9.44 -7.35
CA LEU A 225 -24.19 8.95 -8.43
C LEU A 225 -22.73 8.89 -8.00
N TYR A 226 -22.24 9.90 -7.27
CA TYR A 226 -20.90 9.91 -6.70
C TYR A 226 -20.69 8.72 -5.76
N ASP A 227 -21.58 8.53 -4.78
CA ASP A 227 -21.53 7.42 -3.84
C ASP A 227 -21.57 6.06 -4.54
N ASN A 228 -22.40 5.92 -5.57
CA ASN A 228 -22.47 4.70 -6.39
C ASN A 228 -21.17 4.44 -7.17
N GLY A 229 -20.54 5.50 -7.68
CA GLY A 229 -19.24 5.41 -8.36
C GLY A 229 -18.12 5.07 -7.39
N VAL A 230 -18.05 5.70 -6.21
CA VAL A 230 -17.07 5.37 -5.16
C VAL A 230 -17.21 3.90 -4.74
N ARG A 231 -18.44 3.39 -4.57
CA ARG A 231 -18.68 1.95 -4.28
C ARG A 231 -18.23 1.05 -5.42
N ALA A 232 -18.44 1.46 -6.68
CA ALA A 232 -17.92 0.73 -7.83
C ALA A 232 -16.38 0.77 -7.90
N GLY A 233 -15.76 1.88 -7.47
CA GLY A 233 -14.31 2.01 -7.34
C GLY A 233 -13.76 1.07 -6.27
N ALA A 234 -14.41 0.97 -5.12
CA ALA A 234 -14.06 0.01 -4.07
C ALA A 234 -14.16 -1.46 -4.57
N LEU A 235 -15.18 -1.77 -5.38
CA LEU A 235 -15.24 -3.07 -6.08
C LEU A 235 -14.06 -3.26 -7.03
N GLY A 236 -13.67 -2.21 -7.78
CA GLY A 236 -12.46 -2.21 -8.60
C GLY A 236 -11.21 -2.52 -7.80
N LEU A 237 -10.98 -1.85 -6.67
CA LEU A 237 -9.87 -2.10 -5.75
C LEU A 237 -9.86 -3.52 -5.17
N MET A 238 -11.03 -4.11 -4.93
CA MET A 238 -11.14 -5.53 -4.56
C MET A 238 -10.68 -6.44 -5.70
N ILE A 239 -11.10 -6.18 -6.94
CA ILE A 239 -10.64 -6.94 -8.13
C ILE A 239 -9.12 -6.77 -8.32
N ASN A 240 -8.62 -5.54 -8.19
CA ASN A 240 -7.20 -5.22 -8.21
C ASN A 240 -6.42 -6.08 -7.20
N SER A 241 -6.91 -6.18 -5.97
CA SER A 241 -6.30 -6.96 -4.90
C SER A 241 -6.33 -8.47 -5.16
N ILE A 242 -7.40 -8.99 -5.75
CA ILE A 242 -7.48 -10.40 -6.18
C ILE A 242 -6.40 -10.68 -7.23
N VAL A 243 -6.31 -9.85 -8.28
CA VAL A 243 -5.30 -10.00 -9.33
C VAL A 243 -3.89 -9.87 -8.76
N LEU A 244 -3.67 -8.92 -7.85
CA LEU A 244 -2.40 -8.75 -7.14
C LEU A 244 -1.97 -10.01 -6.41
N GLY A 245 -2.89 -10.64 -5.66
CA GLY A 245 -2.59 -11.84 -4.89
C GLY A 245 -2.15 -13.00 -5.79
N PHE A 246 -2.90 -13.27 -6.86
CA PHE A 246 -2.51 -14.33 -7.79
C PHE A 246 -1.23 -14.00 -8.57
N ALA A 247 -1.06 -12.74 -8.99
CA ALA A 247 0.15 -12.29 -9.67
C ALA A 247 1.40 -12.42 -8.77
N SER A 248 1.28 -12.12 -7.47
CA SER A 248 2.40 -12.17 -6.53
C SER A 248 2.98 -13.58 -6.35
N LEU A 249 2.13 -14.61 -6.43
CA LEU A 249 2.55 -16.02 -6.38
C LEU A 249 3.30 -16.44 -7.66
N GLY A 250 2.99 -15.81 -8.80
CA GLY A 250 3.59 -16.10 -10.11
C GLY A 250 4.91 -15.39 -10.40
N LEU A 251 5.33 -14.43 -9.56
CA LEU A 251 6.45 -13.52 -9.86
C LEU A 251 7.77 -14.23 -10.20
N GLU A 252 8.13 -15.29 -9.47
CA GLU A 252 9.39 -16.02 -9.74
C GLU A 252 9.35 -16.74 -11.09
N ASN A 253 8.21 -17.33 -11.46
CA ASN A 253 8.07 -18.09 -12.70
C ASN A 253 8.04 -17.15 -13.91
N ILE A 254 7.25 -16.08 -13.83
CA ILE A 254 7.14 -15.08 -14.89
C ILE A 254 8.48 -14.34 -15.04
N GLY A 255 9.13 -13.99 -13.93
CA GLY A 255 10.43 -13.33 -13.92
C GLY A 255 11.52 -14.11 -14.65
N ARG A 256 11.49 -15.44 -14.59
CA ARG A 256 12.40 -16.30 -15.37
C ARG A 256 12.04 -16.32 -16.85
N LEU A 257 10.74 -16.41 -17.16
CA LEU A 257 10.24 -16.44 -18.55
C LEU A 257 10.64 -15.18 -19.33
N VAL A 258 10.54 -14.01 -18.70
CA VAL A 258 10.82 -12.71 -19.34
C VAL A 258 12.30 -12.31 -19.31
N GLY A 259 13.19 -13.24 -18.94
CA GLY A 259 14.64 -13.01 -18.95
C GLY A 259 15.19 -12.22 -17.76
N GLY A 260 14.44 -12.14 -16.65
CA GLY A 260 14.91 -11.63 -15.38
C GLY A 260 13.99 -10.60 -14.71
N VAL A 261 14.32 -10.29 -13.46
CA VAL A 261 13.56 -9.37 -12.59
C VAL A 261 13.45 -7.95 -13.17
N LYS A 262 14.50 -7.45 -13.82
CA LYS A 262 14.50 -6.10 -14.41
C LYS A 262 13.54 -5.98 -15.60
N ASN A 263 13.46 -7.02 -16.42
CA ASN A 263 12.57 -7.06 -17.58
C ASN A 263 11.12 -7.22 -17.12
N LEU A 264 10.89 -8.04 -16.09
CA LEU A 264 9.58 -8.16 -15.45
C LEU A 264 9.10 -6.80 -14.93
N TRP A 265 9.93 -6.10 -14.16
CA TRP A 265 9.57 -4.79 -13.61
C TRP A 265 9.30 -3.76 -14.72
N GLY A 266 10.18 -3.67 -15.72
CA GLY A 266 9.94 -2.80 -16.87
C GLY A 266 8.64 -3.12 -17.61
N GLY A 267 8.40 -4.39 -17.89
CA GLY A 267 7.19 -4.84 -18.59
C GLY A 267 5.90 -4.48 -17.86
N VAL A 268 5.85 -4.70 -16.54
CA VAL A 268 4.66 -4.32 -15.76
C VAL A 268 4.51 -2.81 -15.62
N ASN A 269 5.61 -2.03 -15.62
CA ASN A 269 5.51 -0.57 -15.60
C ASN A 269 4.99 0.00 -16.93
N PHE A 270 5.22 -0.68 -18.06
CA PHE A 270 4.51 -0.35 -19.30
C PHE A 270 3.02 -0.67 -19.20
N ILE A 271 2.63 -1.77 -18.54
CA ILE A 271 1.22 -2.07 -18.26
C ILE A 271 0.60 -0.97 -17.39
N LEU A 272 1.29 -0.53 -16.33
CA LEU A 272 0.88 0.60 -15.50
C LEU A 272 0.68 1.87 -16.35
N ALA A 273 1.67 2.23 -17.18
CA ALA A 273 1.58 3.40 -18.05
C ALA A 273 0.37 3.33 -18.99
N ALA A 274 0.14 2.19 -19.64
CA ALA A 274 -0.99 1.97 -20.54
C ALA A 274 -2.34 2.03 -19.81
N CYS A 275 -2.43 1.44 -18.61
CA CYS A 275 -3.63 1.49 -17.78
C CYS A 275 -3.96 2.94 -17.38
N LEU A 276 -2.97 3.69 -16.89
CA LEU A 276 -3.16 5.10 -16.53
C LEU A 276 -3.54 5.95 -17.75
N ALA A 277 -2.91 5.73 -18.92
CA ALA A 277 -3.32 6.43 -20.15
C ALA A 277 -4.75 6.07 -20.57
N SER A 278 -5.17 4.83 -20.39
CA SER A 278 -6.52 4.38 -20.76
C SER A 278 -7.62 5.05 -19.95
N THR A 279 -7.33 5.55 -18.73
CA THR A 279 -8.31 6.29 -17.91
C THR A 279 -8.83 7.53 -18.66
N VAL A 280 -7.95 8.24 -19.39
CA VAL A 280 -8.32 9.40 -20.21
C VAL A 280 -9.29 8.98 -21.30
N TRP A 281 -8.99 7.89 -22.00
CA TRP A 281 -9.84 7.36 -23.06
C TRP A 281 -11.23 6.95 -22.51
N ILE A 282 -11.28 6.22 -21.40
CA ILE A 282 -12.53 5.80 -20.76
C ILE A 282 -13.35 7.02 -20.32
N THR A 283 -12.71 8.03 -19.73
CA THR A 283 -13.39 9.27 -19.34
C THR A 283 -13.96 10.01 -20.56
N LYS A 284 -13.23 10.08 -21.68
CA LYS A 284 -13.76 10.69 -22.91
C LYS A 284 -14.93 9.92 -23.52
N VAL A 285 -14.90 8.60 -23.46
CA VAL A 285 -16.01 7.76 -23.93
C VAL A 285 -17.27 7.97 -23.09
N VAL A 286 -17.14 8.08 -21.76
CA VAL A 286 -18.31 8.29 -20.89
C VAL A 286 -18.84 9.72 -20.95
N GLU A 287 -17.97 10.72 -21.13
CA GLU A 287 -18.39 12.11 -21.40
C GLU A 287 -19.25 12.18 -22.67
N ALA A 288 -18.78 11.61 -23.78
CA ALA A 288 -19.53 11.59 -25.03
C ALA A 288 -20.87 10.81 -24.93
N TRP A 289 -20.91 9.74 -24.15
CA TRP A 289 -22.16 9.02 -23.87
C TRP A 289 -23.13 9.87 -23.03
N ARG A 290 -22.61 10.62 -22.06
CA ARG A 290 -23.40 11.49 -21.18
C ARG A 290 -23.97 12.69 -21.92
N ASP A 291 -23.25 13.24 -22.89
CA ASP A 291 -23.74 14.34 -23.74
C ASP A 291 -25.01 13.98 -24.52
N THR A 292 -25.20 12.69 -24.81
CA THR A 292 -26.36 12.19 -25.58
C THR A 292 -27.50 11.67 -24.69
N HIS A 293 -27.21 11.19 -23.47
CA HIS A 293 -28.20 10.53 -22.60
C HIS A 293 -28.50 11.30 -21.30
N GLY A 294 -27.79 12.40 -21.03
CA GLY A 294 -27.88 13.15 -19.80
C GLY A 294 -27.20 12.45 -18.61
N LEU A 295 -27.40 12.98 -17.41
CA LEU A 295 -26.72 12.53 -16.19
C LEU A 295 -27.36 11.25 -15.62
N LEU A 296 -26.92 10.11 -16.15
CA LEU A 296 -27.32 8.76 -15.73
C LEU A 296 -26.10 7.91 -15.38
N ALA A 297 -26.35 6.81 -14.66
CA ALA A 297 -25.31 5.83 -14.36
C ALA A 297 -24.73 5.26 -15.67
N PRO A 298 -23.39 5.02 -15.73
CA PRO A 298 -22.74 4.60 -16.95
C PRO A 298 -23.20 3.18 -17.36
N PRO A 299 -23.25 2.90 -18.67
CA PRO A 299 -23.61 1.58 -19.17
C PRO A 299 -22.56 0.53 -18.76
N SER A 300 -23.00 -0.73 -18.68
CA SER A 300 -22.20 -1.85 -18.14
C SER A 300 -20.86 -2.06 -18.87
N ASN A 301 -20.77 -1.73 -20.16
CA ASN A 301 -19.54 -1.81 -20.94
C ASN A 301 -18.48 -0.79 -20.50
N ILE A 302 -18.88 0.46 -20.23
CA ILE A 302 -17.98 1.53 -19.76
C ILE A 302 -17.53 1.21 -18.34
N LYS A 303 -18.49 0.86 -17.47
CA LYS A 303 -18.18 0.41 -16.11
C LYS A 303 -17.24 -0.80 -16.12
N GLY A 304 -17.49 -1.78 -16.99
CA GLY A 304 -16.63 -2.95 -17.14
C GLY A 304 -15.21 -2.60 -17.59
N SER A 305 -15.07 -1.62 -18.48
CA SER A 305 -13.76 -1.11 -18.93
C SER A 305 -12.99 -0.45 -17.79
N ALA A 306 -13.66 0.39 -16.98
CA ALA A 306 -13.04 0.98 -15.78
C ALA A 306 -12.61 -0.10 -14.77
N LEU A 307 -13.47 -1.08 -14.48
CA LEU A 307 -13.14 -2.20 -13.59
C LEU A 307 -12.00 -3.08 -14.14
N ALA A 308 -11.89 -3.23 -15.46
CA ALA A 308 -10.78 -3.94 -16.09
C ALA A 308 -9.45 -3.22 -15.88
N VAL A 309 -9.42 -1.87 -15.91
CA VAL A 309 -8.23 -1.08 -15.55
C VAL A 309 -7.80 -1.37 -14.13
N PHE A 310 -8.72 -1.32 -13.16
CA PHE A 310 -8.41 -1.70 -11.77
C PHE A 310 -7.83 -3.12 -11.68
N GLY A 311 -8.47 -4.11 -12.33
CA GLY A 311 -7.98 -5.48 -12.32
C GLY A 311 -6.58 -5.63 -12.91
N LEU A 312 -6.32 -5.06 -14.09
CA LEU A 312 -5.02 -5.11 -14.76
C LEU A 312 -3.91 -4.45 -13.94
N LEU A 313 -4.23 -3.36 -13.24
CA LEU A 313 -3.31 -2.69 -12.32
C LEU A 313 -2.89 -3.57 -11.13
N GLY A 314 -3.60 -4.67 -10.83
CA GLY A 314 -3.18 -5.60 -9.78
C GLY A 314 -1.84 -6.27 -10.09
N ILE A 315 -1.54 -6.48 -11.38
CA ILE A 315 -0.28 -7.09 -11.84
C ILE A 315 0.93 -6.20 -11.50
N PRO A 316 1.03 -4.94 -11.96
CA PRO A 316 2.15 -4.08 -11.60
C PRO A 316 2.22 -3.79 -10.09
N LEU A 317 1.08 -3.76 -9.39
CA LEU A 317 1.07 -3.54 -7.95
C LEU A 317 1.70 -4.71 -7.19
N SER A 318 1.51 -5.96 -7.65
CA SER A 318 2.19 -7.14 -7.08
C SER A 318 3.72 -7.05 -7.15
N VAL A 319 4.26 -6.56 -8.27
CA VAL A 319 5.69 -6.32 -8.45
C VAL A 319 6.16 -5.20 -7.54
N THR A 320 5.39 -4.12 -7.44
CA THR A 320 5.70 -2.95 -6.61
C THR A 320 5.82 -3.31 -5.13
N PHE A 321 4.98 -4.22 -4.63
CA PHE A 321 5.02 -4.67 -3.23
C PHE A 321 6.08 -5.75 -2.93
N SER A 322 6.58 -6.43 -3.95
CA SER A 322 7.52 -7.55 -3.81
C SER A 322 8.95 -7.22 -4.22
N ILE A 323 9.16 -6.81 -5.47
CA ILE A 323 10.47 -6.79 -6.12
C ILE A 323 11.42 -5.75 -5.54
N PRO A 324 11.01 -4.50 -5.26
CA PRO A 324 11.92 -3.51 -4.69
C PRO A 324 12.54 -3.98 -3.37
N PHE A 325 11.70 -4.54 -2.50
CA PHE A 325 12.10 -5.03 -1.20
C PHE A 325 12.99 -6.28 -1.30
N ALA A 326 12.65 -7.22 -2.19
CA ALA A 326 13.50 -8.38 -2.44
C ALA A 326 14.88 -7.98 -2.98
N LEU A 327 14.95 -7.02 -3.92
CA LEU A 327 16.22 -6.53 -4.46
C LEU A 327 17.04 -5.75 -3.42
N ALA A 328 16.39 -4.94 -2.58
CA ALA A 328 17.05 -4.24 -1.48
C ALA A 328 17.72 -5.25 -0.53
N SER A 329 17.00 -6.28 -0.10
CA SER A 329 17.57 -7.34 0.74
C SER A 329 18.72 -8.09 0.05
N ILE A 330 18.60 -8.37 -1.25
CA ILE A 330 19.63 -9.07 -2.04
C ILE A 330 20.92 -8.24 -2.17
N TYR A 331 20.81 -6.94 -2.44
CA TYR A 331 21.99 -6.07 -2.58
C TYR A 331 22.69 -5.81 -1.25
N CYS A 332 21.94 -5.80 -0.15
CA CYS A 332 22.47 -5.61 1.18
C CYS A 332 23.13 -6.86 1.75
N SER A 333 22.55 -8.04 1.56
CA SER A 333 23.17 -9.30 1.98
C SER A 333 24.50 -9.56 1.28
N ALA A 334 24.60 -9.24 -0.02
CA ALA A 334 25.85 -9.32 -0.78
C ALA A 334 26.92 -8.30 -0.32
N SER A 335 26.55 -7.32 0.50
CA SER A 335 27.42 -6.22 0.93
C SER A 335 27.69 -6.20 2.43
N GLY A 336 27.13 -7.14 3.20
CA GLY A 336 27.29 -7.21 4.67
C GLY A 336 26.58 -6.08 5.44
N GLY A 337 25.61 -5.39 4.82
CA GLY A 337 24.87 -4.30 5.45
C GLY A 337 23.63 -4.80 6.21
N GLY A 338 23.23 -4.06 7.26
CA GLY A 338 22.02 -4.35 8.02
C GLY A 338 20.75 -4.28 7.16
N GLN A 339 19.97 -5.37 7.14
CA GLN A 339 18.79 -5.47 6.28
C GLN A 339 17.69 -4.46 6.65
N GLY A 340 17.46 -4.22 7.95
CA GLY A 340 16.49 -3.25 8.43
C GLY A 340 16.78 -1.82 7.97
N LEU A 341 18.06 -1.43 7.96
CA LEU A 341 18.50 -0.11 7.51
C LEU A 341 18.25 0.09 6.01
N ALA A 342 18.49 -0.95 5.21
CA ALA A 342 18.24 -0.93 3.78
C ALA A 342 16.75 -0.81 3.42
N LEU A 343 15.89 -1.52 4.16
CA LEU A 343 14.44 -1.43 4.03
C LEU A 343 13.93 -0.05 4.48
N GLY A 344 14.51 0.52 5.54
CA GLY A 344 14.23 1.90 5.97
C GLY A 344 14.57 2.93 4.90
N VAL A 345 15.75 2.81 4.27
CA VAL A 345 16.15 3.68 3.15
C VAL A 345 15.25 3.48 1.92
N LEU A 346 14.82 2.25 1.63
CA LEU A 346 13.86 1.98 0.56
C LEU A 346 12.51 2.65 0.84
N ASN A 347 12.02 2.62 2.07
CA ASN A 347 10.78 3.30 2.44
C ASN A 347 10.86 4.83 2.24
N MET A 348 12.03 5.45 2.42
CA MET A 348 12.22 6.87 2.09
C MET A 348 11.99 7.14 0.60
N ALA A 349 12.37 6.21 -0.28
CA ALA A 349 12.08 6.29 -1.72
C ALA A 349 10.60 6.06 -2.06
N ILE A 350 9.74 5.77 -1.07
CA ILE A 350 8.28 5.66 -1.20
C ILE A 350 7.63 6.91 -0.64
N VAL A 351 7.99 7.30 0.59
CA VAL A 351 7.37 8.41 1.32
C VAL A 351 7.69 9.77 0.68
N ILE A 352 8.90 9.98 0.15
CA ILE A 352 9.25 11.25 -0.50
C ILE A 352 8.37 11.51 -1.75
N PRO A 353 8.23 10.54 -2.68
CA PRO A 353 7.23 10.63 -3.76
C PRO A 353 5.81 10.91 -3.29
N GLN A 354 5.37 10.29 -2.19
CA GLN A 354 4.03 10.49 -1.65
C GLN A 354 3.78 11.95 -1.29
N MET A 355 4.73 12.55 -0.57
CA MET A 355 4.68 13.95 -0.17
C MET A 355 4.78 14.89 -1.37
N PHE A 356 5.56 14.53 -2.38
CA PHE A 356 5.65 15.31 -3.61
C PHE A 356 4.32 15.31 -4.38
N ILE A 357 3.74 14.13 -4.63
CA ILE A 357 2.49 14.02 -5.38
C ILE A 357 1.33 14.65 -4.63
N SER A 358 1.22 14.47 -3.30
CA SER A 358 0.12 15.05 -2.53
C SER A 358 0.07 16.58 -2.57
N VAL A 359 1.22 17.23 -2.77
CA VAL A 359 1.31 18.69 -2.95
C VAL A 359 1.09 19.11 -4.40
N VAL A 360 1.51 18.28 -5.36
CA VAL A 360 1.51 18.64 -6.79
C VAL A 360 0.20 18.30 -7.49
N SER A 361 -0.50 17.24 -7.10
CA SER A 361 -1.69 16.75 -7.81
C SER A 361 -2.81 17.78 -7.86
N GLY A 362 -3.19 18.36 -6.73
CA GLY A 362 -4.26 19.36 -6.66
C GLY A 362 -4.04 20.56 -7.61
N PRO A 363 -2.92 21.29 -7.49
CA PRO A 363 -2.61 22.40 -8.40
C PRO A 363 -2.47 21.99 -9.87
N LEU A 364 -1.95 20.78 -10.13
CA LEU A 364 -1.85 20.25 -11.48
C LEU A 364 -3.24 20.00 -12.08
N ASP A 365 -4.13 19.38 -11.32
CA ASP A 365 -5.48 19.08 -11.75
C ASP A 365 -6.27 20.38 -12.01
N GLU A 366 -6.16 21.38 -11.14
CA GLU A 366 -6.75 22.71 -11.34
C GLU A 366 -6.24 23.41 -12.60
N ALA A 367 -4.94 23.34 -12.88
CA ALA A 367 -4.33 23.98 -14.05
C ALA A 367 -4.83 23.43 -15.39
N PHE A 368 -5.34 22.20 -15.41
CA PHE A 368 -5.82 21.52 -16.63
C PHE A 368 -7.34 21.33 -16.68
N GLY A 369 -8.09 22.16 -15.95
CA GLY A 369 -9.56 22.19 -16.01
C GLY A 369 -10.27 21.35 -14.94
N GLY A 370 -9.54 20.86 -13.94
CA GLY A 370 -10.04 20.07 -12.83
C GLY A 370 -10.18 18.57 -13.13
N GLY A 371 -10.59 17.80 -12.11
CA GLY A 371 -10.72 16.34 -12.17
C GLY A 371 -9.42 15.63 -11.79
N ASN A 372 -9.29 14.37 -12.17
CA ASN A 372 -8.19 13.49 -11.74
C ASN A 372 -7.25 13.09 -12.89
N LEU A 373 -7.65 13.38 -14.13
CA LEU A 373 -6.93 12.94 -15.34
C LEU A 373 -5.52 13.53 -15.48
N PRO A 374 -5.26 14.82 -15.21
CA PRO A 374 -3.92 15.39 -15.34
C PRO A 374 -2.89 14.68 -14.46
N ALA A 375 -3.24 14.39 -13.20
CA ALA A 375 -2.42 13.59 -12.31
C ALA A 375 -2.19 12.15 -12.83
N PHE A 376 -3.20 11.52 -13.45
CA PHE A 376 -3.05 10.19 -14.06
C PHE A 376 -2.14 10.20 -15.30
N VAL A 377 -2.19 11.26 -16.12
CA VAL A 377 -1.30 11.43 -17.27
C VAL A 377 0.14 11.61 -16.81
N LEU A 378 0.39 12.43 -15.78
CA LEU A 378 1.70 12.53 -15.15
C LEU A 378 2.18 11.14 -14.70
N GLY A 379 1.31 10.39 -14.01
CA GLY A 379 1.65 9.04 -13.56
C GLY A 379 1.98 8.09 -14.72
N SER A 380 1.24 8.17 -15.83
CA SER A 380 1.50 7.38 -17.04
C SER A 380 2.88 7.64 -17.65
N ILE A 381 3.25 8.93 -17.80
CA ILE A 381 4.55 9.33 -18.34
C ILE A 381 5.69 8.84 -17.43
N VAL A 382 5.55 9.06 -16.12
CA VAL A 382 6.56 8.64 -15.16
C VAL A 382 6.68 7.12 -15.07
N ALA A 383 5.57 6.37 -15.21
CA ALA A 383 5.59 4.92 -15.30
C ALA A 383 6.40 4.43 -16.51
N ALA A 384 6.23 5.05 -17.68
CA ALA A 384 7.00 4.70 -18.88
C ALA A 384 8.49 5.02 -18.71
N ILE A 385 8.85 6.15 -18.09
CA ILE A 385 10.24 6.49 -17.77
C ILE A 385 10.83 5.46 -16.80
N SER A 386 10.09 5.11 -15.74
CA SER A 386 10.48 4.08 -14.77
C SER A 386 10.67 2.72 -15.44
N ALA A 387 9.80 2.35 -16.40
CA ALA A 387 9.91 1.11 -17.15
C ALA A 387 11.22 1.00 -17.94
N VAL A 388 11.56 2.05 -18.70
CA VAL A 388 12.81 2.12 -19.47
C VAL A 388 14.02 2.08 -18.53
N LEU A 389 13.98 2.86 -17.45
CA LEU A 389 15.07 2.91 -16.49
C LEU A 389 15.29 1.55 -15.81
N ALA A 390 14.21 0.84 -15.45
CA ALA A 390 14.29 -0.50 -14.87
C ALA A 390 15.00 -1.48 -15.82
N ILE A 391 14.68 -1.47 -17.11
CA ILE A 391 15.27 -2.40 -18.09
C ILE A 391 16.75 -2.08 -18.36
N VAL A 392 17.06 -0.80 -18.52
CA VAL A 392 18.38 -0.33 -18.98
C VAL A 392 19.38 -0.20 -17.84
N ALA A 393 18.98 0.37 -16.71
CA ALA A 393 19.89 0.74 -15.63
C ALA A 393 19.92 -0.27 -14.47
N LEU A 394 18.81 -0.97 -14.18
CA LEU A 394 18.77 -1.88 -13.04
C LEU A 394 19.73 -3.06 -13.26
N PRO A 395 20.73 -3.26 -12.39
CA PRO A 395 21.67 -4.35 -12.55
C PRO A 395 20.97 -5.69 -12.30
N ASN A 396 21.48 -6.75 -12.92
CA ASN A 396 21.04 -8.09 -12.60
C ASN A 396 21.43 -8.44 -11.15
N PRO A 397 20.60 -9.21 -10.43
CA PRO A 397 20.98 -9.73 -9.12
C PRO A 397 22.32 -10.49 -9.21
N PRO A 398 23.18 -10.41 -8.16
CA PRO A 398 24.42 -11.19 -8.11
C PRO A 398 24.13 -12.68 -8.36
N LYS A 399 25.06 -13.37 -9.04
CA LYS A 399 24.96 -14.83 -9.17
C LYS A 399 25.03 -15.44 -7.77
N GLN A 400 24.05 -16.29 -7.45
CA GLN A 400 24.01 -16.98 -6.17
C GLN A 400 25.27 -17.85 -6.03
N VAL A 401 26.14 -17.54 -5.08
CA VAL A 401 27.24 -18.43 -4.73
C VAL A 401 26.59 -19.65 -4.09
N SER A 402 26.73 -20.82 -4.71
CA SER A 402 26.22 -22.07 -4.17
C SER A 402 26.87 -22.32 -2.82
N LEU A 403 26.09 -22.22 -1.74
CA LEU A 403 26.51 -22.65 -0.42
C LEU A 403 26.93 -24.12 -0.51
N ASN A 404 28.18 -24.39 -0.17
CA ASN A 404 28.73 -25.74 -0.15
C ASN A 404 27.90 -26.58 0.84
N PRO A 405 27.32 -27.74 0.47
CA PRO A 405 26.47 -28.54 1.36
C PRO A 405 27.15 -28.94 2.68
N ALA A 406 28.47 -28.89 2.74
CA ALA A 406 29.27 -29.19 3.92
C ALA A 406 29.11 -28.20 5.09
N MET A 407 28.54 -27.01 4.87
CA MET A 407 28.29 -26.03 5.95
C MET A 407 26.85 -26.04 6.49
N ALA A 408 25.97 -26.88 5.94
CA ALA A 408 24.56 -26.99 6.38
C ALA A 408 24.33 -28.09 7.44
N GLY A 409 25.39 -28.74 7.92
CA GLY A 409 25.34 -29.87 8.87
C GLY A 409 25.70 -29.53 10.31
N GLY A 410 25.56 -28.27 10.74
CA GLY A 410 25.93 -27.85 12.08
C GLY A 410 24.93 -26.90 12.71
N HIS A 411 23.69 -27.35 12.92
CA HIS A 411 22.79 -26.85 13.94
C HIS A 411 21.81 -27.93 14.37
#